data_AF-A0A8W7Q019-F1
#
_entry.id   AF-A0A8W7Q019-F1
#
_cell.length_a   1.000
_cell.length_b   1.000
_cell.length_c   1.000
_cell.angle_alpha   90.00
_cell.angle_beta   90.00
_cell.angle_gamma   90.00
#
_symmetry.space_group_name_H-M   'P 1'
#
loop_
_entity.id
_entity.type
_entity.pdbx_description
1 polymer ?
#
loop_
_entity_poly.entity_id
_entity_poly.type
_entity_poly.pdbx_seq_one_letter_code
_entity_poly.pdbx_strand_id
1 'polypeptide(L)'
;LSGRPLSQHQSPARMGWTRCRGWLWSGWQQARSLSHGLKQRHVTMLSIAGVIGAGLFVGSGHAIAEAGPAVLLAYGMAGLLVVLVMRMLGEMAVASPDTGSFSTYADRAIGHWAGYIIGWLYWWFWVLVIPLEANAAATILHAWFASVPMWAFALGITILLTITNLFSVKNYGEFEFWFALVKVVAIVAFLAVAGAAMFGLIPGSQVSGTARLFDQGGFMPKGFGAVLGAMLTTMFTFL
;
A
#
# COMPACT_ATOMS: atom_id res chain seq x y z
N LEU A 1 59.05 -73.10 8.67
CA LEU A 1 59.04 -71.90 9.54
C LEU A 1 58.53 -70.74 8.70
N SER A 2 57.50 -69.96 8.96
CA SER A 2 56.37 -69.92 9.89
C SER A 2 55.58 -68.65 9.50
N GLY A 3 54.24 -68.68 9.53
CA GLY A 3 53.42 -67.48 9.72
C GLY A 3 52.93 -66.72 8.47
N ARG A 4 51.61 -66.76 8.24
CA ARG A 4 50.79 -65.55 7.97
C ARG A 4 50.19 -65.12 9.35
N PRO A 5 49.51 -63.95 9.59
CA PRO A 5 48.82 -63.06 8.64
C PRO A 5 48.69 -61.53 9.02
N LEU A 6 47.88 -60.79 8.22
CA LEU A 6 46.99 -59.63 8.53
C LEU A 6 47.37 -58.14 8.28
N SER A 7 46.31 -57.41 7.86
CA SER A 7 46.01 -55.96 7.77
C SER A 7 46.50 -55.20 6.53
N GLN A 8 45.62 -54.87 5.58
CA GLN A 8 44.72 -53.68 5.52
C GLN A 8 45.46 -52.34 5.48
N HIS A 9 45.59 -51.76 4.27
CA HIS A 9 45.15 -50.38 4.01
C HIS A 9 45.20 -50.08 2.50
N GLN A 10 44.03 -50.08 1.86
CA GLN A 10 43.85 -49.46 0.55
C GLN A 10 43.95 -47.94 0.71
N SER A 11 44.86 -47.31 -0.02
CA SER A 11 44.94 -45.86 -0.19
C SER A 11 44.39 -45.52 -1.57
N PRO A 12 43.25 -44.82 -1.71
CA PRO A 12 42.81 -44.38 -3.02
C PRO A 12 43.47 -43.04 -3.38
N ALA A 13 44.06 -43.04 -4.57
CA ALA A 13 44.18 -41.96 -5.54
C ALA A 13 43.90 -40.52 -5.05
N ARG A 14 44.97 -39.71 -5.02
CA ARG A 14 44.89 -38.25 -5.14
C ARG A 14 44.40 -37.91 -6.54
N MET A 15 43.09 -37.76 -6.72
CA MET A 15 42.49 -37.28 -7.96
C MET A 15 41.86 -35.89 -7.74
N GLY A 16 42.54 -34.87 -8.29
CA GLY A 16 41.99 -33.60 -8.77
C GLY A 16 40.90 -32.88 -7.97
N TRP A 17 41.30 -32.11 -6.95
CA TRP A 17 40.47 -31.14 -6.21
C TRP A 17 40.13 -29.84 -6.99
N THR A 18 40.04 -29.89 -8.33
CA THR A 18 39.78 -28.69 -9.15
C THR A 18 38.39 -28.62 -9.77
N ARG A 19 37.50 -29.61 -9.55
CA ARG A 19 36.14 -29.63 -10.14
C ARG A 19 34.98 -29.33 -9.17
N CYS A 20 35.25 -29.06 -7.90
CA CYS A 20 34.22 -28.80 -6.88
C CYS A 20 34.03 -27.32 -6.51
N ARG A 21 34.47 -26.37 -7.36
CA ARG A 21 34.25 -24.93 -7.13
C ARG A 21 33.06 -24.33 -7.90
N GLY A 22 32.32 -25.15 -8.66
CA GLY A 22 31.13 -24.74 -9.42
C GLY A 22 29.78 -25.12 -8.79
N TRP A 23 29.77 -25.92 -7.72
CA TRP A 23 28.54 -26.48 -7.12
C TRP A 23 28.05 -25.73 -5.86
N LEU A 24 28.81 -24.77 -5.35
CA LEU A 24 28.43 -23.94 -4.20
C LEU A 24 27.71 -22.64 -4.59
N TRP A 25 27.54 -22.38 -5.89
CA TRP A 25 26.81 -21.22 -6.42
C TRP A 25 25.60 -21.61 -7.29
N SER A 26 25.25 -22.90 -7.37
CA SER A 26 24.08 -23.39 -8.13
C SER A 26 22.80 -23.48 -7.29
N GLY A 27 22.85 -23.15 -6.00
CA GLY A 27 21.71 -23.17 -5.07
C GLY A 27 20.75 -21.97 -5.17
N TRP A 28 21.03 -20.99 -6.05
CA TRP A 28 20.18 -19.81 -6.26
C TRP A 28 19.39 -19.82 -7.58
N GLN A 29 19.30 -20.96 -8.28
CA GLN A 29 18.59 -21.07 -9.57
C GLN A 29 17.30 -21.88 -9.51
N GLN A 30 16.40 -21.51 -8.59
CA GLN A 30 15.01 -21.94 -8.70
C GLN A 30 14.00 -20.95 -8.10
N ALA A 31 14.20 -19.66 -8.37
CA ALA A 31 13.03 -18.83 -8.62
C ALA A 31 12.49 -19.30 -9.99
N ARG A 32 11.42 -20.11 -9.98
CA ARG A 32 10.55 -20.26 -11.16
C ARG A 32 10.39 -18.86 -11.73
N SER A 33 10.75 -18.66 -13.00
CA SER A 33 10.41 -17.43 -13.70
C SER A 33 8.88 -17.35 -13.72
N LEU A 34 8.29 -16.71 -12.71
CA LEU A 34 6.98 -16.12 -12.84
C LEU A 34 7.13 -15.20 -14.04
N SER A 35 6.34 -15.48 -15.09
CA SER A 35 6.29 -14.63 -16.27
C SER A 35 6.24 -13.18 -15.81
N HIS A 36 7.26 -12.42 -16.17
CA HIS A 36 7.42 -10.99 -15.88
C HIS A 36 6.30 -10.22 -16.59
N GLY A 37 5.07 -10.32 -16.10
CA GLY A 37 3.91 -9.62 -16.64
C GLY A 37 3.90 -8.14 -16.26
N LEU A 38 4.50 -7.80 -15.12
CA LEU A 38 4.59 -6.45 -14.59
C LEU A 38 6.02 -5.93 -14.74
N LYS A 39 6.20 -4.92 -15.58
CA LYS A 39 7.46 -4.17 -15.70
C LYS A 39 7.69 -3.38 -14.41
N GLN A 40 8.93 -3.04 -14.08
CA GLN A 40 9.28 -2.22 -12.90
C GLN A 40 8.41 -0.95 -12.79
N ARG A 41 8.13 -0.29 -13.92
CA ARG A 41 7.21 0.87 -13.98
C ARG A 41 5.79 0.55 -13.48
N HIS A 42 5.26 -0.64 -13.76
CA HIS A 42 3.93 -1.05 -13.31
C HIS A 42 3.95 -1.26 -11.80
N VAL A 43 5.00 -1.89 -11.26
CA VAL A 43 5.13 -2.14 -9.82
C VAL A 43 5.23 -0.82 -9.05
N THR A 44 6.08 0.12 -9.49
CA THR A 44 6.21 1.42 -8.83
C THR A 44 4.92 2.24 -8.90
N MET A 45 4.28 2.28 -10.08
CA MET A 45 3.03 3.02 -10.24
C MET A 45 1.88 2.39 -9.44
N LEU A 46 1.84 1.05 -9.38
CA LEU A 46 0.92 0.30 -8.55
C LEU A 46 1.09 0.64 -7.07
N SER A 47 2.34 0.70 -6.58
CA SER A 47 2.60 1.12 -5.19
C SER A 47 2.12 2.53 -4.90
N ILE A 48 2.36 3.49 -5.82
CA ILE A 48 1.92 4.88 -5.64
C ILE A 48 0.39 4.97 -5.65
N ALA A 49 -0.27 4.33 -6.61
CA ALA A 49 -1.73 4.38 -6.71
C ALA A 49 -2.47 3.52 -5.69
N GLY A 50 -1.81 2.49 -5.14
CA GLY A 50 -2.33 1.74 -4.00
C GLY A 50 -2.40 2.60 -2.75
N VAL A 51 -1.40 3.46 -2.50
CA VAL A 51 -1.41 4.42 -1.39
C VAL A 51 -2.38 5.59 -1.63
N ILE A 52 -2.66 5.92 -2.89
CA ILE A 52 -3.59 7.00 -3.28
C ILE A 52 -5.00 6.41 -3.53
N GLY A 53 -5.75 6.23 -2.43
CA GLY A 53 -7.12 5.72 -2.42
C GLY A 53 -8.21 6.81 -2.59
N ALA A 54 -9.46 6.37 -2.69
CA ALA A 54 -10.61 7.27 -2.59
C ALA A 54 -10.71 7.90 -1.19
N GLY A 55 -10.11 7.25 -0.17
CA GLY A 55 -9.90 7.80 1.16
C GLY A 55 -9.26 9.19 1.19
N LEU A 56 -8.35 9.53 0.26
CA LEU A 56 -7.76 10.88 0.21
C LEU A 56 -8.77 11.93 -0.24
N PHE A 57 -9.70 11.59 -1.12
CA PHE A 57 -10.69 12.54 -1.63
C PHE A 57 -11.89 12.69 -0.68
N VAL A 58 -12.41 11.57 -0.18
CA VAL A 58 -13.60 11.57 0.69
C VAL A 58 -13.22 11.79 2.16
N GLY A 59 -12.14 11.17 2.62
CA GLY A 59 -11.68 11.24 4.01
C GLY A 59 -11.04 12.58 4.38
N SER A 60 -10.36 13.25 3.46
CA SER A 60 -9.75 14.56 3.75
C SER A 60 -10.79 15.63 4.08
N GLY A 61 -11.93 15.63 3.38
CA GLY A 61 -13.04 16.52 3.69
C GLY A 61 -13.57 16.32 5.11
N HIS A 62 -13.72 15.07 5.54
CA HIS A 62 -14.13 14.73 6.90
C HIS A 62 -13.07 15.18 7.93
N ALA A 63 -11.80 14.86 7.71
CA ALA A 63 -10.71 15.24 8.60
C ALA A 63 -10.54 16.77 8.73
N ILE A 64 -10.69 17.51 7.63
CA ILE A 64 -10.69 18.99 7.63
C ILE A 64 -11.92 19.50 8.40
N ALA A 65 -13.09 18.93 8.17
CA ALA A 65 -14.30 19.29 8.89
C ALA A 65 -14.17 19.00 10.39
N GLU A 66 -13.43 17.96 10.80
CA GLU A 66 -13.20 17.59 12.19
C GLU A 66 -12.15 18.45 12.89
N ALA A 67 -10.95 18.64 12.33
CA ALA A 67 -9.83 19.32 12.98
C ALA A 67 -9.57 20.77 12.51
N GLY A 68 -10.18 21.20 11.41
CA GLY A 68 -9.91 22.50 10.80
C GLY A 68 -8.48 22.57 10.22
N PRO A 69 -7.82 23.74 10.23
CA PRO A 69 -6.46 23.91 9.71
C PRO A 69 -5.42 22.99 10.38
N ALA A 70 -5.65 22.63 11.65
CA ALA A 70 -4.80 21.71 12.41
C ALA A 70 -4.81 20.26 11.90
N VAL A 71 -5.66 19.90 10.92
CA VAL A 71 -5.63 18.60 10.25
C VAL A 71 -4.26 18.29 9.63
N LEU A 72 -3.47 19.32 9.28
CA LEU A 72 -2.10 19.16 8.79
C LEU A 72 -1.21 18.44 9.82
N LEU A 73 -1.41 18.71 11.12
CA LEU A 73 -0.70 17.99 12.19
C LEU A 73 -1.13 16.53 12.24
N ALA A 74 -2.43 16.25 12.08
CA ALA A 74 -2.97 14.89 12.07
C ALA A 74 -2.36 14.07 10.90
N TYR A 75 -2.38 14.61 9.68
CA TYR A 75 -1.75 13.98 8.51
C TYR A 75 -0.23 13.81 8.69
N GLY A 76 0.46 14.79 9.28
CA GLY A 76 1.89 14.69 9.56
C GLY A 76 2.23 13.57 10.55
N MET A 77 1.49 13.46 11.66
CA MET A 77 1.69 12.41 12.66
C MET A 77 1.30 11.03 12.12
N ALA A 78 0.14 10.91 11.47
CA ALA A 78 -0.33 9.67 10.87
C ALA A 78 0.63 9.19 9.77
N GLY A 79 1.06 10.09 8.88
CA GLY A 79 2.01 9.77 7.81
C GLY A 79 3.37 9.32 8.35
N LEU A 80 3.90 10.01 9.38
CA LEU A 80 5.13 9.58 10.06
C LEU A 80 4.99 8.17 10.64
N LEU A 81 3.87 7.89 11.33
CA LEU A 81 3.60 6.58 11.90
C LEU A 81 3.55 5.49 10.82
N VAL A 82 2.86 5.74 9.70
CA VAL A 82 2.79 4.81 8.57
C VAL A 82 4.18 4.55 7.98
N VAL A 83 5.00 5.58 7.79
CA VAL A 83 6.39 5.43 7.30
C VAL A 83 7.23 4.57 8.25
N LEU A 84 7.12 4.79 9.56
CA LEU A 84 7.83 4.00 10.55
C LEU A 84 7.39 2.53 10.53
N VAL A 85 6.09 2.26 10.48
CA VAL A 85 5.55 0.90 10.41
C VAL A 85 5.98 0.20 9.12
N MET A 86 5.87 0.86 7.97
CA MET A 86 6.27 0.29 6.68
C MET A 86 7.77 0.02 6.62
N ARG A 87 8.59 0.88 7.23
CA ARG A 87 10.04 0.65 7.35
C ARG A 87 10.34 -0.58 8.22
N MET A 88 9.69 -0.71 9.38
CA MET A 88 9.87 -1.88 10.26
C MET A 88 9.43 -3.17 9.57
N LEU A 89 8.29 -3.17 8.88
CA LEU A 89 7.82 -4.31 8.08
C LEU A 89 8.79 -4.65 6.94
N GLY A 90 9.33 -3.64 6.25
CA GLY A 90 10.31 -3.83 5.20
C GLY A 90 11.62 -4.43 5.69
N GLU A 91 12.14 -3.97 6.84
CA GLU A 91 13.33 -4.52 7.48
C GLU A 91 13.12 -6.00 7.88
N MET A 92 11.93 -6.34 8.42
CA MET A 92 11.58 -7.74 8.73
C MET A 92 11.46 -8.61 7.47
N ALA A 93 10.86 -8.10 6.39
CA ALA A 93 10.70 -8.84 5.15
C ALA A 93 12.05 -9.13 4.45
N VAL A 94 13.02 -8.24 4.59
CA VAL A 94 14.39 -8.46 4.07
C VAL A 94 15.17 -9.41 4.98
N ALA A 95 15.01 -9.31 6.29
CA ALA A 95 15.73 -10.15 7.25
C ALA A 95 15.27 -11.63 7.23
N SER A 96 14.02 -11.89 6.91
CA SER A 96 13.46 -13.24 6.80
C SER A 96 12.62 -13.36 5.54
N PRO A 97 13.23 -13.57 4.36
CA PRO A 97 12.49 -13.68 3.11
C PRO A 97 11.67 -14.99 3.10
N ASP A 98 10.44 -14.89 3.55
CA ASP A 98 9.43 -15.94 3.44
C ASP A 98 8.40 -15.52 2.38
N THR A 99 7.87 -16.50 1.66
CA THR A 99 6.71 -16.31 0.76
C THR A 99 5.40 -16.10 1.53
N GLY A 100 5.41 -16.29 2.84
CA GLY A 100 4.28 -16.04 3.74
C GLY A 100 3.92 -14.56 3.91
N SER A 101 2.69 -14.31 4.37
CA SER A 101 2.19 -12.96 4.72
C SER A 101 2.79 -12.48 6.05
N PHE A 102 2.53 -11.23 6.44
CA PHE A 102 2.97 -10.68 7.73
C PHE A 102 2.52 -11.50 8.95
N SER A 103 1.45 -12.29 8.82
CA SER A 103 1.03 -13.27 9.81
C SER A 103 2.12 -14.30 10.12
N THR A 104 2.95 -14.69 9.16
CA THR A 104 4.08 -15.62 9.35
C THR A 104 5.17 -14.99 10.21
N TYR A 105 5.43 -13.69 10.10
CA TYR A 105 6.38 -13.02 11.00
C TYR A 105 5.87 -12.99 12.44
N ALA A 106 4.57 -12.74 12.63
CA ALA A 106 3.98 -12.75 13.96
C ALA A 106 3.90 -14.15 14.59
N ASP A 107 3.61 -15.16 13.78
CA ASP A 107 3.65 -16.57 14.18
C ASP A 107 5.02 -16.94 14.76
N ARG A 108 6.10 -16.58 14.05
CA ARG A 108 7.48 -16.85 14.45
C ARG A 108 7.95 -16.02 15.64
N ALA A 109 7.53 -14.75 15.73
CA ALA A 109 8.01 -13.82 16.75
C ALA A 109 7.27 -13.94 18.09
N ILE A 110 5.95 -14.19 18.06
CA ILE A 110 5.08 -14.15 19.24
C ILE A 110 4.49 -15.53 19.54
N GLY A 111 4.24 -16.35 18.51
CA GLY A 111 3.67 -17.69 18.64
C GLY A 111 2.44 -17.91 17.75
N HIS A 112 1.96 -19.14 17.72
CA HIS A 112 0.97 -19.59 16.73
C HIS A 112 -0.38 -18.85 16.80
N TRP A 113 -0.82 -18.42 18.00
CA TRP A 113 -2.03 -17.62 18.14
C TRP A 113 -1.94 -16.29 17.38
N ALA A 114 -0.74 -15.72 17.24
CA ALA A 114 -0.54 -14.35 16.79
C ALA A 114 -0.59 -14.34 15.28
N GLY A 115 0.06 -15.33 14.67
CA GLY A 115 -0.07 -15.61 13.25
C GLY A 115 -1.52 -15.86 12.85
N TYR A 116 -2.26 -16.67 13.61
CA TYR A 116 -3.67 -16.92 13.35
C TYR A 116 -4.53 -15.65 13.41
N ILE A 117 -4.41 -14.87 14.49
CA ILE A 117 -5.17 -13.63 14.67
C ILE A 117 -4.84 -12.61 13.57
N ILE A 118 -3.56 -12.41 13.26
CA ILE A 118 -3.14 -11.45 12.23
C ILE A 118 -3.59 -11.90 10.83
N GLY A 119 -3.59 -13.20 10.55
CA GLY A 119 -4.16 -13.73 9.31
C GLY A 119 -5.65 -13.40 9.17
N TRP A 120 -6.43 -13.57 10.25
CA TRP A 120 -7.85 -13.21 10.26
C TRP A 120 -8.09 -11.71 10.16
N LEU A 121 -7.31 -10.90 10.88
CA LEU A 121 -7.40 -9.43 10.79
C LEU A 121 -7.07 -8.94 9.38
N TYR A 122 -6.07 -9.54 8.73
CA TYR A 122 -5.72 -9.23 7.35
C TYR A 122 -6.85 -9.55 6.37
N TRP A 123 -7.51 -10.70 6.53
CA TRP A 123 -8.66 -11.05 5.71
C TRP A 123 -9.85 -10.10 5.95
N TRP A 124 -10.17 -9.83 7.22
CA TRP A 124 -11.24 -8.90 7.61
C TRP A 124 -10.98 -7.48 7.10
N PHE A 125 -9.73 -7.02 7.14
CA PHE A 125 -9.32 -5.74 6.59
C PHE A 125 -9.75 -5.62 5.12
N TRP A 126 -9.44 -6.60 4.28
CA TRP A 126 -9.82 -6.57 2.87
C TRP A 126 -11.33 -6.67 2.65
N VAL A 127 -12.05 -7.44 3.47
CA VAL A 127 -13.52 -7.52 3.43
C VAL A 127 -14.17 -6.16 3.73
N LEU A 128 -13.56 -5.32 4.57
CA LEU A 128 -14.07 -3.99 4.94
C LEU A 128 -13.63 -2.89 3.97
N VAL A 129 -12.39 -2.92 3.50
CA VAL A 129 -11.82 -1.86 2.65
C VAL A 129 -12.45 -1.86 1.26
N ILE A 130 -12.66 -3.03 0.64
CA ILE A 130 -13.17 -3.10 -0.73
C ILE A 130 -14.57 -2.44 -0.87
N PRO A 131 -15.57 -2.76 -0.03
CA PRO A 131 -16.88 -2.08 -0.09
C PRO A 131 -16.79 -0.60 0.27
N LEU A 132 -15.86 -0.21 1.15
CA LEU A 132 -15.70 1.19 1.55
C LEU A 132 -15.18 2.04 0.37
N GLU A 133 -14.16 1.58 -0.34
CA GLU A 133 -13.65 2.24 -1.55
C GLU A 133 -14.73 2.29 -2.65
N ALA A 134 -15.53 1.22 -2.81
CA ALA A 134 -16.66 1.22 -3.75
C ALA A 134 -17.74 2.24 -3.36
N ASN A 135 -18.03 2.40 -2.06
CA ASN A 135 -18.95 3.42 -1.57
C ASN A 135 -18.40 4.83 -1.79
N ALA A 136 -17.11 5.08 -1.52
CA ALA A 136 -16.49 6.37 -1.76
C ALA A 136 -16.59 6.78 -3.24
N ALA A 137 -16.29 5.86 -4.15
CA ALA A 137 -16.47 6.08 -5.59
C ALA A 137 -17.94 6.33 -5.98
N ALA A 138 -18.87 5.57 -5.38
CA ALA A 138 -20.30 5.75 -5.62
C ALA A 138 -20.83 7.10 -5.10
N THR A 139 -20.36 7.60 -3.96
CA THR A 139 -20.70 8.94 -3.45
C THR A 139 -20.27 10.02 -4.44
N ILE A 140 -19.05 9.90 -4.98
CA ILE A 140 -18.54 10.85 -5.98
C ILE A 140 -19.42 10.79 -7.23
N LEU A 141 -19.70 9.61 -7.80
CA LEU A 141 -20.53 9.50 -9.00
C LEU A 141 -21.96 10.00 -8.80
N HIS A 142 -22.55 9.69 -7.64
CA HIS A 142 -23.90 10.16 -7.30
C HIS A 142 -23.97 11.68 -7.21
N ALA A 143 -22.90 12.35 -6.74
CA ALA A 143 -22.85 13.81 -6.72
C ALA A 143 -22.89 14.44 -8.13
N TRP A 144 -22.41 13.74 -9.16
CA TRP A 144 -22.47 14.18 -10.56
C TRP A 144 -23.77 13.75 -11.25
N PHE A 145 -24.27 12.56 -10.91
CA PHE A 145 -25.46 11.94 -11.50
C PHE A 145 -26.47 11.58 -10.40
N ALA A 146 -27.12 12.59 -9.84
CA ALA A 146 -28.07 12.44 -8.74
C ALA A 146 -29.32 11.62 -9.09
N SER A 147 -29.59 11.39 -10.39
CA SER A 147 -30.71 10.58 -10.86
C SER A 147 -30.53 9.08 -10.60
N VAL A 148 -29.29 8.60 -10.42
CA VAL A 148 -28.98 7.19 -10.19
C VAL A 148 -28.65 6.99 -8.71
N PRO A 149 -29.28 6.05 -8.00
CA PRO A 149 -29.05 5.86 -6.58
C PRO A 149 -27.64 5.32 -6.29
N MET A 150 -27.08 5.73 -5.15
CA MET A 150 -25.71 5.38 -4.75
C MET A 150 -25.42 3.87 -4.73
N TRP A 151 -26.38 3.05 -4.29
CA TRP A 151 -26.22 1.59 -4.25
C TRP A 151 -26.03 0.99 -5.65
N ALA A 152 -26.66 1.57 -6.68
CA ALA A 152 -26.54 1.09 -8.05
C ALA A 152 -25.13 1.39 -8.61
N PHE A 153 -24.56 2.55 -8.28
CA PHE A 153 -23.16 2.85 -8.62
C PHE A 153 -22.19 1.92 -7.90
N ALA A 154 -22.37 1.69 -6.60
CA ALA A 154 -21.50 0.82 -5.81
C ALA A 154 -21.50 -0.62 -6.36
N LEU A 155 -22.68 -1.18 -6.66
CA LEU A 155 -22.80 -2.51 -7.28
C LEU A 155 -22.21 -2.53 -8.69
N GLY A 156 -22.49 -1.52 -9.51
CA GLY A 156 -21.98 -1.43 -10.89
C GLY A 156 -20.45 -1.43 -10.95
N ILE A 157 -19.79 -0.62 -10.13
CA ILE A 157 -18.32 -0.57 -10.04
C ILE A 157 -17.77 -1.91 -9.55
N THR A 158 -18.37 -2.49 -8.51
CA THR A 158 -17.91 -3.77 -7.93
C THR A 158 -18.00 -4.91 -8.94
N ILE A 159 -19.12 -5.01 -9.67
CA ILE A 159 -19.30 -6.02 -10.71
C ILE A 159 -18.30 -5.81 -11.85
N LEU A 160 -18.11 -4.57 -12.30
CA LEU A 160 -17.16 -4.24 -13.36
C LEU A 160 -15.73 -4.66 -12.97
N LEU A 161 -15.28 -4.28 -11.77
CA LEU A 161 -13.96 -4.65 -11.27
C LEU A 161 -13.80 -6.16 -11.12
N THR A 162 -14.83 -6.85 -10.61
CA THR A 162 -14.84 -8.31 -10.48
C THR A 162 -14.70 -8.98 -11.85
N ILE A 163 -15.46 -8.51 -12.84
CA ILE A 163 -15.36 -9.00 -14.23
C ILE A 163 -13.95 -8.77 -14.76
N THR A 164 -13.38 -7.57 -14.63
CA THR A 164 -12.02 -7.30 -15.12
C THR A 164 -10.96 -8.19 -14.48
N ASN A 165 -11.12 -8.54 -13.20
CA ASN A 165 -10.22 -9.43 -12.48
C ASN A 165 -10.29 -10.89 -13.00
N LEU A 166 -11.46 -11.33 -13.48
CA LEU A 166 -11.65 -12.70 -14.01
C LEU A 166 -11.12 -12.91 -15.44
N PHE A 167 -11.06 -11.88 -16.28
CA PHE A 167 -10.83 -12.05 -17.73
C PHE A 167 -9.35 -12.04 -18.18
N SER A 168 -8.42 -11.33 -17.53
CA SER A 168 -7.00 -11.37 -17.95
C SER A 168 -6.02 -10.74 -16.95
N VAL A 169 -5.29 -11.58 -16.22
CA VAL A 169 -4.19 -11.16 -15.31
C VAL A 169 -3.08 -10.39 -16.04
N LYS A 170 -2.91 -10.63 -17.35
CA LYS A 170 -1.87 -9.96 -18.15
C LYS A 170 -2.24 -8.53 -18.55
N ASN A 171 -3.53 -8.24 -18.75
CA ASN A 171 -4.00 -6.89 -19.06
C ASN A 171 -4.25 -6.06 -17.79
N TYR A 172 -4.48 -6.71 -16.65
CA TYR A 172 -4.73 -6.06 -15.36
C TYR A 172 -3.68 -4.99 -15.03
N GLY A 173 -2.40 -5.32 -15.15
CA GLY A 173 -1.31 -4.40 -14.83
C GLY A 173 -1.23 -3.14 -15.71
N GLU A 174 -1.63 -3.23 -16.98
CA GLU A 174 -1.68 -2.06 -17.87
C GLU A 174 -2.93 -1.21 -17.58
N PHE A 175 -4.09 -1.83 -17.34
CA PHE A 175 -5.29 -1.08 -16.91
C PHE A 175 -5.03 -0.32 -15.61
N GLU A 176 -4.47 -0.99 -14.62
CA GLU A 176 -4.17 -0.40 -13.32
C GLU A 176 -3.14 0.73 -13.44
N PHE A 177 -2.13 0.58 -14.31
CA PHE A 177 -1.20 1.66 -14.62
C PHE A 177 -1.91 2.90 -15.19
N TRP A 178 -2.84 2.74 -16.13
CA TRP A 178 -3.59 3.86 -16.70
C TRP A 178 -4.53 4.51 -15.68
N PHE A 179 -5.26 3.72 -14.89
CA PHE A 179 -6.11 4.24 -13.81
C PHE A 179 -5.29 4.98 -12.74
N ALA A 180 -4.15 4.43 -12.37
CA ALA A 180 -3.18 5.05 -11.49
C ALA A 180 -2.70 6.41 -12.04
N LEU A 181 -2.38 6.46 -13.34
CA LEU A 181 -1.91 7.69 -13.99
C LEU A 181 -2.98 8.79 -13.95
N VAL A 182 -4.23 8.43 -14.24
CA VAL A 182 -5.37 9.37 -14.16
C VAL A 182 -5.50 9.95 -12.75
N LYS A 183 -5.40 9.12 -11.70
CA LYS A 183 -5.44 9.57 -10.30
C LYS A 183 -4.33 10.59 -10.00
N VAL A 184 -3.09 10.30 -10.38
CA VAL A 184 -1.95 11.18 -10.11
C VAL A 184 -2.08 12.51 -10.86
N VAL A 185 -2.45 12.46 -12.15
CA VAL A 185 -2.68 13.67 -12.95
C VAL A 185 -3.80 14.52 -12.37
N ALA A 186 -4.90 13.89 -11.91
CA ALA A 186 -6.00 14.60 -11.26
C ALA A 186 -5.57 15.34 -9.99
N ILE A 187 -4.73 14.72 -9.14
CA ILE A 187 -4.19 15.38 -7.94
C ILE A 187 -3.28 16.54 -8.32
N VAL A 188 -2.36 16.35 -9.27
CA VAL A 188 -1.45 17.42 -9.71
C VAL A 188 -2.24 18.60 -10.28
N ALA A 189 -3.26 18.33 -11.11
CA ALA A 189 -4.14 19.36 -11.65
C ALA A 189 -4.92 20.09 -10.53
N PHE A 190 -5.48 19.35 -9.57
CA PHE A 190 -6.16 19.93 -8.42
C PHE A 190 -5.24 20.84 -7.59
N LEU A 191 -4.01 20.40 -7.30
CA LEU A 191 -3.03 21.19 -6.57
C LEU A 191 -2.61 22.45 -7.34
N ALA A 192 -2.45 22.36 -8.67
CA ALA A 192 -2.14 23.52 -9.50
C ALA A 192 -3.27 24.57 -9.48
N VAL A 193 -4.52 24.13 -9.60
CA VAL A 193 -5.70 25.02 -9.52
C VAL A 193 -5.85 25.61 -8.11
N ALA A 194 -5.73 24.79 -7.07
CA ALA A 194 -5.80 25.25 -5.68
C ALA A 194 -4.67 26.25 -5.35
N GLY A 195 -3.45 25.99 -5.82
CA GLY A 195 -2.32 26.91 -5.70
C GLY A 195 -2.57 28.22 -6.43
N ALA A 196 -3.05 28.16 -7.68
CA ALA A 196 -3.41 29.36 -8.44
C ALA A 196 -4.51 30.19 -7.76
N ALA A 197 -5.49 29.54 -7.13
CA ALA A 197 -6.51 30.20 -6.32
C ALA A 197 -5.91 30.88 -5.08
N MET A 198 -4.98 30.21 -4.39
CA MET A 198 -4.31 30.75 -3.20
C MET A 198 -3.46 31.99 -3.52
N PHE A 199 -2.79 32.01 -4.68
CA PHE A 199 -2.02 33.16 -5.17
C PHE A 199 -2.88 34.26 -5.83
N GLY A 200 -4.21 34.09 -5.87
CA GLY A 200 -5.12 35.09 -6.44
C GLY A 200 -5.05 35.20 -7.97
N LEU A 201 -4.48 34.21 -8.65
CA LEU A 201 -4.35 34.17 -10.12
C LEU A 201 -5.67 33.81 -10.81
N ILE A 202 -6.69 33.36 -10.07
CA ILE A 202 -8.01 32.99 -10.58
C ILE A 202 -9.01 34.13 -10.32
N PRO A 203 -9.51 34.82 -11.36
CA PRO A 203 -10.50 35.87 -11.21
C PRO A 203 -11.77 35.34 -10.52
N GLY A 204 -12.22 36.00 -9.45
CA GLY A 204 -13.41 35.60 -8.69
C GLY A 204 -13.17 34.57 -7.58
N SER A 205 -11.93 34.13 -7.34
CA SER A 205 -11.66 33.24 -6.20
C SER A 205 -11.76 33.98 -4.87
N GLN A 206 -12.60 33.48 -3.97
CA GLN A 206 -12.76 34.01 -2.60
C GLN A 206 -11.67 33.49 -1.64
N VAL A 207 -10.73 32.66 -2.12
CA VAL A 207 -9.80 31.86 -1.30
C VAL A 207 -8.36 32.41 -1.35
N SER A 208 -8.19 33.69 -1.70
CA SER A 208 -6.86 34.30 -1.84
C SER A 208 -6.17 34.50 -0.48
N GLY A 209 -4.89 34.14 -0.41
CA GLY A 209 -4.04 34.31 0.78
C GLY A 209 -4.19 33.21 1.85
N THR A 210 -3.45 33.38 2.95
CA THR A 210 -3.42 32.45 4.09
C THR A 210 -4.29 32.90 5.27
N ALA A 211 -4.94 34.07 5.18
CA ALA A 211 -5.71 34.66 6.27
C ALA A 211 -6.78 33.71 6.82
N ARG A 212 -7.50 33.01 5.93
CA ARG A 212 -8.54 32.04 6.31
C ARG A 212 -8.06 30.86 7.14
N LEU A 213 -6.75 30.58 7.20
CA LEU A 213 -6.19 29.54 8.09
C LEU A 213 -6.19 29.96 9.57
N PHE A 214 -6.29 31.27 9.85
CA PHE A 214 -6.21 31.82 11.20
C PHE A 214 -7.45 32.63 11.59
N ASP A 215 -8.22 33.12 10.61
CA ASP A 215 -9.38 33.99 10.84
C ASP A 215 -10.54 33.30 11.60
N GLN A 216 -10.64 31.97 11.52
CA GLN A 216 -11.74 31.19 12.14
C GLN A 216 -11.38 30.63 13.52
N GLY A 217 -10.82 31.47 14.40
CA GLY A 217 -10.43 31.07 15.76
C GLY A 217 -9.02 30.49 15.88
N GLY A 218 -8.12 30.86 14.96
CA GLY A 218 -6.73 30.40 14.91
C GLY A 218 -6.52 29.09 14.18
N PHE A 219 -5.29 28.55 14.25
CA PHE A 219 -4.90 27.32 13.54
C PHE A 219 -5.56 26.06 14.12
N MET A 220 -5.84 26.04 15.43
CA MET A 220 -6.41 24.89 16.15
C MET A 220 -7.70 25.30 16.89
N PRO A 221 -8.76 25.70 16.19
CA PRO A 221 -9.96 26.28 16.80
C PRO A 221 -10.76 25.25 17.62
N LYS A 222 -10.58 23.96 17.34
CA LYS A 222 -11.27 22.84 18.00
C LYS A 222 -10.42 22.12 19.06
N GLY A 223 -9.24 22.66 19.36
CA GLY A 223 -8.32 22.09 20.35
C GLY A 223 -7.56 20.85 19.88
N PHE A 224 -6.62 20.41 20.71
CA PHE A 224 -5.71 19.29 20.38
C PHE A 224 -6.43 17.93 20.33
N GLY A 225 -7.49 17.75 21.13
CA GLY A 225 -8.31 16.53 21.09
C GLY A 225 -8.93 16.26 19.72
N ALA A 226 -9.33 17.32 19.00
CA ALA A 226 -9.85 17.19 17.63
C ALA A 226 -8.76 16.76 16.63
N VAL A 227 -7.50 17.14 16.85
CA VAL A 227 -6.37 16.68 16.02
C VAL A 227 -6.13 15.19 16.22
N LEU A 228 -6.20 14.69 17.45
CA LEU A 228 -6.11 13.26 17.74
C LEU A 228 -7.29 12.47 17.16
N GLY A 229 -8.51 13.02 17.22
CA GLY A 229 -9.69 12.43 16.57
C GLY A 229 -9.52 12.35 15.06
N ALA A 230 -9.15 13.46 14.41
CA ALA A 230 -8.89 13.48 12.98
C ALA A 230 -7.72 12.56 12.60
N MET A 231 -6.78 12.26 13.50
CA MET A 231 -5.70 11.30 13.24
C MET A 231 -6.27 9.93 12.85
N LEU A 232 -7.36 9.47 13.48
CA LEU A 232 -8.04 8.22 13.14
C LEU A 232 -8.57 8.24 11.69
N THR A 233 -9.26 9.32 11.31
CA THR A 233 -9.77 9.55 9.95
C THR A 233 -8.62 9.62 8.93
N THR A 234 -7.51 10.27 9.29
CA THR A 234 -6.32 10.35 8.41
C THR A 234 -5.57 9.04 8.29
N MET A 235 -5.54 8.19 9.33
CA MET A 235 -4.96 6.85 9.22
C MET A 235 -5.73 6.04 8.19
N PHE A 236 -7.06 6.16 8.18
CA PHE A 236 -7.90 5.53 7.16
C PHE A 236 -7.59 6.01 5.74
N THR A 237 -7.17 7.27 5.56
CA THR A 237 -6.77 7.81 4.25
C THR A 237 -5.55 7.11 3.65
N PHE A 238 -4.68 6.51 4.49
CA PHE A 238 -3.45 5.85 4.07
C PHE A 238 -3.59 4.32 3.92
N LEU A 239 -4.78 3.76 4.15
CA LEU A 239 -5.10 2.34 3.96
C LEU A 239 -5.43 2.04 2.49
#